data_AF-A0A523YB60-F1
#
_entry.id   AF-A0A523YB60-F1
#
_cell.length_a   1.000
_cell.length_b   1.000
_cell.length_c   1.000
_cell.angle_alpha   90.00
_cell.angle_beta   90.00
_cell.angle_gamma   90.00
#
_symmetry.space_group_name_H-M   'P 1'
#
loop_
_entity.id
_entity.type
_entity.pdbx_description
1 polymer ?
#
loop_
_entity_poly.entity_id
_entity_poly.type
_entity_poly.pdbx_seq_one_letter_code
_entity_poly.pdbx_strand_id
1 'polypeptide(L)'
;MTGEKTHTVLQHELDDDDKAFITEIFFEEIVKKLKRMDARIGTLNCDFAGDQYKSWNIQFKSKGQGFEIVDFEYDEDSCGFSLDQ
;
A
#
# COMPACT_ATOMS: atom_id res chain seq x y z
N MET A 1 -24.82 21.01 -15.80
CA MET A 1 -25.13 20.12 -14.67
C MET A 1 -23.78 19.71 -14.10
N THR A 2 -23.31 20.45 -13.10
CA THR A 2 -22.02 20.24 -12.43
C THR A 2 -22.16 19.01 -11.54
N GLY A 3 -21.43 17.94 -11.86
CA GLY A 3 -21.39 16.73 -11.05
C GLY A 3 -20.66 17.01 -9.75
N GLU A 4 -21.42 17.33 -8.72
CA GLU A 4 -20.96 17.40 -7.34
C GLU A 4 -20.62 15.97 -6.89
N LYS A 5 -19.35 15.61 -6.95
CA LYS A 5 -18.86 14.40 -6.29
C LYS A 5 -18.74 14.71 -4.80
N THR A 6 -19.87 14.60 -4.09
CA THR A 6 -19.91 14.53 -2.64
C THR A 6 -19.14 13.30 -2.20
N HIS A 7 -17.84 13.48 -1.94
CA HIS A 7 -16.97 12.47 -1.32
C HIS A 7 -17.31 12.41 0.17
N THR A 8 -18.48 11.86 0.45
CA THR A 8 -18.92 11.48 1.79
C THR A 8 -18.05 10.30 2.22
N VAL A 9 -17.54 10.38 3.45
CA VAL A 9 -16.72 9.38 4.16
C VAL A 9 -17.46 8.03 4.22
N LEU A 10 -17.46 7.31 3.11
CA LEU A 10 -17.95 5.95 2.98
C LEU A 10 -16.71 5.13 2.68
N GLN A 11 -16.31 4.34 3.68
CA GLN A 11 -15.36 3.24 3.65
C GLN A 11 -14.84 2.95 2.23
N HIS A 12 -13.72 3.57 1.85
CA HIS A 12 -13.18 3.53 0.49
C HIS A 12 -12.48 2.18 0.32
N GLU A 13 -13.27 1.13 0.08
CA GLU A 13 -12.76 -0.15 -0.39
C GLU A 13 -11.85 0.11 -1.60
N LEU A 14 -10.65 -0.47 -1.60
CA LEU A 14 -9.75 -0.35 -2.75
C LEU A 14 -10.38 -1.07 -3.95
N ASP A 15 -10.63 -0.31 -5.01
CA ASP A 15 -10.96 -0.88 -6.31
C ASP A 15 -9.74 -1.55 -6.95
N ASP A 16 -9.94 -2.31 -8.03
CA ASP A 16 -8.87 -2.93 -8.79
C ASP A 16 -7.87 -1.90 -9.36
N ASP A 17 -8.31 -0.71 -9.78
CA ASP A 17 -7.42 0.38 -10.23
C ASP A 17 -6.53 0.89 -9.08
N ASP A 18 -7.08 1.07 -7.88
CA ASP A 18 -6.31 1.47 -6.70
C ASP A 18 -5.28 0.42 -6.30
N LYS A 19 -5.68 -0.86 -6.29
CA LYS A 19 -4.78 -1.98 -5.98
C LYS A 19 -3.66 -2.07 -7.01
N ALA A 20 -3.98 -1.90 -8.29
CA ALA A 20 -2.98 -1.90 -9.36
C ALA A 20 -1.97 -0.76 -9.18
N PHE A 21 -2.45 0.44 -8.87
CA PHE A 21 -1.61 1.61 -8.61
C PHE A 21 -0.69 1.42 -7.40
N ILE A 22 -1.24 1.02 -6.24
CA ILE A 22 -0.45 0.76 -5.03
C ILE A 22 0.62 -0.33 -5.30
N THR A 23 0.23 -1.37 -6.06
CA THR A 23 1.14 -2.46 -6.43
C THR A 23 2.30 -1.95 -7.30
N GLU A 24 2.03 -1.08 -8.29
CA GLU A 24 3.06 -0.48 -9.14
C GLU A 24 4.09 0.29 -8.30
N ILE A 25 3.63 1.21 -7.45
CA ILE A 25 4.51 2.01 -6.57
C ILE A 25 5.30 1.11 -5.60
N PHE A 26 4.67 0.06 -5.05
CA PHE A 26 5.35 -0.91 -4.21
C PHE A 26 6.54 -1.56 -4.92
N PHE A 27 6.37 -2.01 -6.17
CA PHE A 27 7.45 -2.64 -6.92
C PHE A 27 8.52 -1.64 -7.38
N GLU A 28 8.14 -0.42 -7.73
CA GLU A 28 9.08 0.60 -8.20
C GLU A 28 9.95 1.18 -7.09
N GLU A 29 9.37 1.47 -5.92
CA GLU A 29 10.02 2.23 -4.86
C GLU A 29 10.35 1.39 -3.63
N ILE A 30 9.40 0.58 -3.17
CA ILE A 30 9.47 -0.10 -1.88
C ILE A 30 10.32 -1.36 -1.94
N VAL A 31 10.16 -2.19 -2.99
CA VAL A 31 10.90 -3.46 -3.12
C VAL A 31 12.42 -3.25 -3.07
N LYS A 32 12.92 -2.15 -3.63
CA LYS A 32 14.35 -1.81 -3.57
C LYS A 32 14.83 -1.61 -2.13
N LYS A 33 14.00 -1.00 -1.26
CA LYS A 33 14.29 -0.77 0.16
C LYS A 33 14.20 -2.08 0.95
N LEU A 34 13.14 -2.86 0.73
CA LEU A 34 12.96 -4.19 1.34
C LEU A 34 14.14 -5.13 1.06
N LYS A 35 14.67 -5.12 -0.17
CA LYS A 35 15.87 -5.90 -0.54
C LYS A 35 17.11 -5.49 0.25
N ARG A 36 17.32 -4.19 0.49
CA ARG A 36 18.48 -3.71 1.27
C ARG A 36 18.43 -4.16 2.73
N MET A 37 17.21 -4.33 3.27
CA MET A 37 16.98 -4.76 4.65
C MET A 37 16.91 -6.29 4.83
N ASP A 38 17.11 -7.09 3.77
CA ASP A 38 16.87 -8.55 3.78
C ASP A 38 15.44 -8.93 4.26
N ALA A 39 14.44 -8.08 3.95
CA ALA A 39 13.07 -8.31 4.39
C ALA A 39 12.47 -9.55 3.71
N ARG A 40 11.78 -10.41 4.48
CA ARG A 40 11.20 -11.66 3.99
C ARG A 40 9.68 -11.69 3.99
N ILE A 41 9.06 -11.09 4.99
CA ILE A 41 7.61 -10.97 5.14
C ILE A 41 7.35 -9.78 6.02
N GLY A 42 6.25 -9.08 5.80
CA GLY A 42 5.87 -7.96 6.64
C GLY A 42 4.55 -7.33 6.22
N THR A 43 4.13 -6.38 7.04
CA THR A 43 3.01 -5.48 6.77
C THR A 43 3.58 -4.09 6.52
N LEU A 44 3.08 -3.40 5.50
CA LEU A 44 3.48 -2.03 5.19
C LEU A 44 2.26 -1.18 4.91
N ASN A 45 2.22 0.01 5.50
CA ASN A 45 1.17 0.98 5.24
C ASN A 45 1.26 1.53 3.82
N CYS A 46 0.12 1.80 3.20
CA CYS A 46 0.03 2.29 1.82
C CYS A 46 0.22 3.81 1.69
N ASP A 47 0.62 4.52 2.76
CA ASP A 47 0.94 5.95 2.71
C ASP A 47 2.02 6.29 1.67
N PHE A 48 2.89 5.33 1.32
CA PHE A 48 3.85 5.48 0.22
C PHE A 48 3.21 5.74 -1.15
N ALA A 49 1.95 5.34 -1.36
CA ALA A 49 1.19 5.57 -2.58
C ALA A 49 0.30 6.82 -2.49
N GLY A 50 0.28 7.51 -1.34
CA GLY A 50 -0.46 8.74 -1.11
C GLY A 50 -1.35 8.71 0.14
N ASP A 51 -1.63 9.89 0.70
CA ASP A 51 -2.41 10.08 1.93
C ASP A 51 -3.80 9.42 1.91
N GLN A 52 -4.42 9.28 0.74
CA GLN A 52 -5.72 8.62 0.58
C GLN A 52 -5.70 7.13 0.92
N TYR A 53 -4.52 6.50 0.92
CA TYR A 53 -4.33 5.10 1.24
C TYR A 53 -3.72 4.85 2.63
N LYS A 54 -3.56 5.89 3.46
CA LYS A 54 -2.89 5.78 4.77
C LYS A 54 -3.57 4.85 5.79
N SER A 55 -4.84 4.50 5.57
CA SER A 55 -5.59 3.56 6.41
C SER A 55 -5.60 2.15 5.81
N TRP A 56 -4.80 1.92 4.76
CA TRP A 56 -4.64 0.62 4.13
C TRP A 56 -3.22 0.11 4.38
N ASN A 57 -3.12 -1.19 4.59
CA ASN A 57 -1.88 -1.92 4.69
C ASN A 57 -1.82 -2.98 3.60
N ILE A 58 -0.62 -3.27 3.12
CA ILE A 58 -0.32 -4.47 2.36
C ILE A 58 0.40 -5.47 3.25
N GLN A 59 0.02 -6.74 3.14
CA GLN A 59 0.87 -7.83 3.56
C GLN A 59 1.71 -8.27 2.38
N PHE A 60 3.03 -8.34 2.55
CA PHE A 60 3.94 -8.77 1.49
C PHE A 60 4.81 -9.93 1.97
N LYS A 61 5.28 -10.75 1.03
CA LYS A 61 6.30 -11.77 1.28
C LYS A 61 7.31 -11.84 0.14
N SER A 62 8.53 -12.26 0.44
CA SER A 62 9.55 -12.57 -0.55
C SER A 62 9.17 -13.85 -1.30
N LYS A 63 9.24 -13.81 -2.63
CA LYS A 63 9.00 -14.96 -3.52
C LYS A 63 10.18 -15.08 -4.48
N GLY A 64 11.05 -16.06 -4.23
CA GLY A 64 12.29 -16.21 -5.00
C GLY A 64 13.18 -14.97 -4.87
N GLN A 65 13.49 -14.31 -5.99
CA GLN A 65 14.29 -13.07 -6.04
C GLN A 65 13.45 -11.78 -5.98
N GLY A 66 12.13 -11.91 -5.83
CA GLY A 66 11.17 -10.81 -5.81
C GLY A 66 10.32 -10.79 -4.55
N PHE A 67 9.26 -10.00 -4.61
CA PHE A 67 8.23 -9.90 -3.59
C PHE A 67 6.86 -10.10 -4.24
N GLU A 68 5.89 -10.47 -3.43
CA GLU A 68 4.48 -10.46 -3.82
C GLU A 68 3.66 -9.82 -2.70
N ILE A 69 2.64 -9.05 -3.09
CA ILE A 69 1.58 -8.60 -2.18
C ILE A 69 0.61 -9.76 -2.03
N VAL A 70 0.32 -10.10 -0.79
CA VAL A 70 -0.51 -11.24 -0.39
C VAL A 70 -1.92 -10.79 -0.07
N ASP A 71 -2.05 -9.62 0.56
CA ASP A 71 -3.34 -9.11 1.04
C ASP A 71 -3.33 -7.58 1.17
N PHE A 72 -4.51 -6.98 1.10
CA PHE A 72 -4.77 -5.58 1.40
C PHE A 72 -5.74 -5.50 2.58
N GLU A 73 -5.29 -4.92 3.68
CA GLU A 73 -6.01 -4.84 4.93
C GLU A 73 -6.34 -3.38 5.25
N TYR A 74 -7.61 -3.10 5.58
CA TYR A 74 -8.01 -1.80 6.10
C TYR A 74 -7.80 -1.77 7.61
N ASP A 75 -7.08 -0.76 8.09
CA ASP A 75 -6.84 -0.49 9.51
C ASP A 75 -6.89 1.02 9.73
N GLU A 76 -7.92 1.48 10.43
CA GLU A 76 -8.18 2.92 10.66
C GLU A 76 -7.12 3.56 11.57
N ASP A 77 -6.53 2.77 12.47
CA ASP A 77 -5.47 3.18 13.39
C ASP A 77 -4.07 3.00 12.79
N SER A 78 -3.99 2.56 11.52
CA SER A 78 -2.72 2.27 10.90
C SER A 78 -1.85 3.52 10.78
N CYS A 79 -0.59 3.35 11.13
CA CYS A 79 0.43 4.39 11.05
C CYS A 79 1.57 3.91 10.15
N GLY A 80 1.92 4.71 9.14
CA GLY A 80 3.06 4.45 8.27
C GLY A 80 4.39 4.45 9.03
N PHE A 81 5.33 3.63 8.56
CA PHE A 81 6.72 3.66 9.01
C PHE A 81 7.65 3.79 7.80
N SER A 82 8.64 4.69 7.91
CA SER A 82 9.57 4.94 6.81
C SER A 82 10.63 3.85 6.73
N LEU A 83 10.86 3.34 5.52
CA LEU A 83 11.92 2.37 5.20
C LEU A 83 13.27 3.02 4.84
N ASP A 84 13.43 4.31 5.15
CA ASP A 84 14.67 5.08 4.98
C ASP A 84 15.36 5.18 6.35
N GLN A 85 16.16 4.16 6.68
CA GLN A 85 17.09 4.16 7.82
C GLN A 85 18.50 3.80 7.37
#